data_AF-A0A6M9PLQ5-F1
#
_entry.id   AF-A0A6M9PLQ5-F1
#
_cell.length_a   1.000
_cell.length_b   1.000
_cell.length_c   1.000
_cell.angle_alpha   90.00
_cell.angle_beta   90.00
_cell.angle_gamma   90.00
#
_symmetry.space_group_name_H-M   'P 1'
#
loop_
_entity.id
_entity.type
_entity.pdbx_description
1 polymer ?
#
loop_
_entity_poly.entity_id
_entity_poly.type
_entity_poly.pdbx_seq_one_letter_code
_entity_poly.pdbx_strand_id
1 'polypeptide(L)'
;MQYQIIPLEIGSIVDREVFQNGNMEIKCGLVWKLGSVMTDYKPNFLKNYDPDIGVCIEDIKGASISETYNGEKVIYFSQTVPEAMEEELTDIFYGISRKFSGPYQDVFQDLEWKLVRSESFIFGHLEVKEIKDPYLSYK
;
A
#
# COMPACT_ATOMS: atom_id res chain seq x y z
N MET A 1 15.95 -18.59 8.12
CA MET A 1 15.98 -18.71 6.64
C MET A 1 14.91 -17.78 6.15
N GLN A 2 15.29 -16.77 5.37
CA GLN A 2 14.40 -15.68 5.01
C GLN A 2 13.97 -15.86 3.55
N TYR A 3 12.77 -15.42 3.22
CA TYR A 3 12.23 -15.45 1.86
C TYR A 3 11.94 -14.03 1.44
N GLN A 4 12.36 -13.69 0.22
CA GLN A 4 12.04 -12.43 -0.43
C GLN A 4 11.01 -12.69 -1.52
N ILE A 5 9.90 -11.96 -1.46
CA ILE A 5 8.81 -11.99 -2.43
C ILE A 5 8.94 -10.71 -3.27
N ILE A 6 9.18 -10.89 -4.56
CA ILE A 6 9.50 -9.82 -5.51
C ILE A 6 8.37 -9.80 -6.55
N PRO A 7 7.63 -8.70 -6.70
CA PRO A 7 6.73 -8.53 -7.82
C PRO A 7 7.54 -8.32 -9.11
N LEU A 8 7.09 -8.96 -10.18
CA LEU A 8 7.72 -8.87 -11.51
C LEU A 8 7.23 -7.67 -12.32
N GLU A 9 6.10 -7.08 -11.93
CA GLU A 9 5.55 -5.88 -12.55
C GLU A 9 5.79 -4.63 -11.71
N ILE A 10 5.97 -3.49 -12.37
CA ILE A 10 6.10 -2.17 -11.75
C ILE A 10 4.77 -1.75 -11.14
N GLY A 11 4.80 -1.12 -9.97
CA GLY A 11 3.60 -0.57 -9.33
C GLY A 11 2.77 -1.59 -8.57
N SER A 12 3.40 -2.70 -8.17
CA SER A 12 2.72 -3.89 -7.63
C SER A 12 2.67 -3.98 -6.11
N ILE A 13 3.22 -2.98 -5.41
CA ILE A 13 3.10 -2.84 -3.96
C ILE A 13 2.38 -1.54 -3.69
N VAL A 14 1.31 -1.59 -2.90
CA VAL A 14 0.45 -0.44 -2.62
C VAL A 14 0.18 -0.33 -1.14
N ASP A 15 0.41 0.85 -0.59
CA ASP A 15 -0.15 1.25 0.69
C ASP A 15 -1.47 1.95 0.43
N ARG A 16 -2.55 1.43 1.00
CA ARG A 16 -3.90 1.94 0.78
C ARG A 16 -4.53 2.35 2.10
N GLU A 17 -4.97 3.58 2.15
CA GLU A 17 -5.85 4.11 3.18
C GLU A 17 -7.25 4.34 2.61
N VAL A 18 -8.25 4.08 3.44
CA VAL A 18 -9.65 4.33 3.11
C VAL A 18 -10.23 5.26 4.16
N PHE A 19 -10.76 6.40 3.70
CA PHE A 19 -11.45 7.37 4.54
C PHE A 19 -12.94 7.41 4.19
N GLN A 20 -13.79 7.60 5.20
CA GLN A 20 -15.24 7.69 5.02
C GLN A 20 -15.85 8.90 5.73
N ASN A 21 -16.81 9.53 5.08
CA ASN A 21 -17.70 10.55 5.64
C ASN A 21 -19.13 10.31 5.13
N GLY A 22 -20.02 9.84 6.00
CA GLY A 22 -21.37 9.43 5.61
C GLY A 22 -21.36 8.27 4.62
N ASN A 23 -21.96 8.47 3.44
CA ASN A 23 -21.95 7.50 2.33
C ASN A 23 -20.80 7.74 1.33
N MET A 24 -19.90 8.69 1.60
CA MET A 24 -18.77 9.05 0.74
C MET A 24 -17.50 8.32 1.18
N GLU A 25 -16.65 7.98 0.21
CA GLU A 25 -15.42 7.24 0.42
C GLU A 25 -14.27 7.83 -0.40
N ILE A 26 -13.09 7.92 0.23
CA ILE A 26 -11.81 8.23 -0.40
C ILE A 26 -10.94 6.97 -0.28
N LYS A 27 -10.31 6.56 -1.39
CA LYS A 27 -9.23 5.57 -1.39
C LYS A 27 -7.97 6.25 -1.85
N CYS A 28 -6.97 6.34 -1.00
CA CYS A 28 -5.72 7.00 -1.33
C CYS A 28 -4.51 6.25 -0.78
N GLY A 29 -3.33 6.64 -1.21
CA GLY A 29 -2.09 6.12 -0.66
C GLY A 29 -0.96 6.14 -1.68
N LEU A 30 -0.05 5.17 -1.56
CA LEU A 30 1.17 5.12 -2.35
C LEU A 30 1.23 3.85 -3.18
N VAL A 31 1.53 4.01 -4.47
CA VAL A 31 1.86 2.93 -5.38
C VAL A 31 3.37 2.92 -5.59
N TRP A 32 4.05 1.87 -5.13
CA TRP A 32 5.50 1.75 -5.23
C TRP A 32 5.89 1.14 -6.57
N LYS A 33 6.70 1.86 -7.34
CA LYS A 33 7.17 1.37 -8.65
C LYS A 33 7.99 0.10 -8.51
N LEU A 34 8.83 0.01 -7.49
CA LEU A 34 9.64 -1.17 -7.19
C LEU A 34 9.58 -1.45 -5.70
N GLY A 35 9.68 -2.72 -5.34
CA GLY A 35 9.90 -3.11 -3.97
C GLY A 35 9.88 -4.61 -3.76
N SER A 36 9.99 -5.03 -2.51
CA SER A 36 9.88 -6.44 -2.13
C SER A 36 9.36 -6.60 -0.71
N VAL A 37 8.79 -7.78 -0.46
CA VAL A 37 8.27 -8.21 0.84
C VAL A 37 9.16 -9.31 1.38
N MET A 38 9.54 -9.21 2.64
CA MET A 38 10.37 -10.19 3.33
C MET A 38 9.53 -10.99 4.31
N THR A 39 9.77 -12.30 4.42
CA THR A 39 9.13 -13.15 5.44
C THR A 39 10.08 -14.24 5.91
N ASP A 40 9.95 -14.65 7.17
CA ASP A 40 10.69 -15.78 7.74
C ASP A 40 10.05 -17.15 7.43
N TYR A 41 8.87 -17.15 6.80
CA TYR A 41 8.09 -18.35 6.53
C TYR A 41 8.01 -18.62 5.04
N LYS A 42 8.08 -19.89 4.66
CA LYS A 42 7.88 -20.29 3.26
C LYS A 42 6.49 -19.84 2.81
N PRO A 43 6.36 -18.98 1.79
CA PRO A 43 5.07 -18.41 1.39
C PRO A 43 4.20 -19.46 0.72
N ASN A 44 3.30 -20.06 1.50
CA ASN A 44 2.36 -21.09 1.02
C ASN A 44 1.15 -20.49 0.28
N PHE A 45 0.90 -19.19 0.42
CA PHE A 45 -0.23 -18.51 -0.21
C PHE A 45 -0.17 -18.55 -1.74
N LEU A 46 1.02 -18.68 -2.32
CA LEU A 46 1.25 -18.76 -3.77
C LEU A 46 0.44 -19.85 -4.48
N LYS A 47 0.01 -20.90 -3.76
CA LYS A 47 -0.80 -21.99 -4.34
C LYS A 47 -2.20 -21.54 -4.77
N ASN A 48 -2.75 -20.54 -4.08
CA ASN A 48 -4.10 -20.00 -4.31
C ASN A 48 -4.04 -18.50 -4.63
N TYR A 49 -2.86 -18.01 -5.02
CA TYR A 49 -2.62 -16.61 -5.28
C TYR A 49 -3.14 -16.23 -6.67
N ASP A 50 -3.87 -15.13 -6.73
CA ASP A 50 -4.37 -14.54 -7.97
C ASP A 50 -3.63 -13.21 -8.21
N PRO A 51 -2.82 -13.08 -9.29
CA PRO A 51 -2.11 -11.86 -9.62
C PRO A 51 -3.00 -10.61 -9.79
N ASP A 52 -4.26 -10.78 -10.22
CA ASP A 52 -5.17 -9.66 -10.48
C ASP A 52 -5.81 -9.11 -9.20
N ILE A 53 -5.85 -9.93 -8.14
CA ILE A 53 -6.41 -9.56 -6.82
C ILE A 53 -5.29 -9.19 -5.85
N GLY A 54 -4.18 -9.93 -5.90
CA GLY A 54 -3.08 -9.82 -4.95
C GLY A 54 -3.39 -10.43 -3.58
N VAL A 55 -2.58 -10.04 -2.60
CA VAL A 55 -2.71 -10.46 -1.20
C VAL A 55 -2.36 -9.28 -0.28
N CYS A 56 -3.09 -9.16 0.84
CA CYS A 56 -2.71 -8.23 1.88
C CYS A 56 -1.40 -8.71 2.53
N ILE A 57 -0.44 -7.82 2.70
CA ILE A 57 0.87 -8.16 3.27
C ILE A 57 0.71 -8.66 4.71
N GLU A 58 -0.26 -8.14 5.45
CA GLU A 58 -0.58 -8.59 6.82
C GLU A 58 -1.08 -10.05 6.88
N ASP A 59 -1.70 -10.55 5.80
CA ASP A 59 -2.14 -11.94 5.70
C ASP A 59 -0.97 -12.90 5.39
N ILE A 60 0.16 -12.38 4.93
CA ILE A 60 1.37 -13.18 4.74
C ILE A 60 2.08 -13.30 6.10
N LYS A 61 2.11 -14.52 6.63
CA LYS A 61 2.70 -14.80 7.95
C LYS A 61 4.11 -14.24 8.08
N GLY A 62 4.31 -13.37 9.08
CA GLY A 62 5.62 -12.78 9.39
C GLY A 62 6.21 -11.93 8.27
N ALA A 63 5.37 -11.42 7.37
CA ALA A 63 5.81 -10.57 6.30
C ALA A 63 5.95 -9.11 6.73
N SER A 64 6.92 -8.44 6.12
CA SER A 64 7.08 -6.99 6.20
C SER A 64 7.61 -6.47 4.88
N ILE A 65 7.19 -5.26 4.51
CA ILE A 65 7.83 -4.53 3.41
C ILE A 65 9.28 -4.26 3.78
N SER A 66 10.21 -4.52 2.86
CA SER A 66 11.65 -4.29 3.10
C SER A 66 12.18 -3.12 2.29
N GLU A 67 12.04 -3.21 0.97
CA GLU A 67 12.53 -2.20 0.05
C GLU A 67 11.35 -1.66 -0.76
N THR A 68 11.18 -0.34 -0.81
CA THR A 68 10.24 0.31 -1.72
C THR A 68 10.88 1.56 -2.32
N TYR A 69 10.64 1.78 -3.61
CA TYR A 69 11.27 2.87 -4.36
C TYR A 69 10.28 3.57 -5.28
N ASN A 70 10.47 4.89 -5.41
CA ASN A 70 9.72 5.77 -6.30
C ASN A 70 8.20 5.65 -6.12
N GLY A 71 7.72 5.84 -4.90
CA GLY A 71 6.29 5.84 -4.57
C GLY A 71 5.55 6.97 -5.28
N GLU A 72 4.42 6.64 -5.89
CA GLU A 72 3.52 7.57 -6.53
C GLU A 72 2.23 7.69 -5.72
N LYS A 73 1.87 8.93 -5.36
CA LYS A 73 0.63 9.23 -4.66
C LYS A 73 -0.55 9.07 -5.61
N VAL A 74 -1.55 8.31 -5.18
CA VAL A 74 -2.80 8.12 -5.93
C VAL A 74 -4.00 8.30 -5.01
N ILE A 75 -5.05 8.92 -5.53
CA ILE A 75 -6.32 9.16 -4.83
C ILE A 75 -7.49 8.88 -5.77
N TYR A 76 -8.52 8.23 -5.23
CA TYR A 76 -9.77 7.92 -5.90
C TYR A 76 -10.95 8.24 -4.99
N PHE A 77 -12.05 8.67 -5.59
CA PHE A 77 -13.26 9.05 -4.90
C PHE A 77 -14.43 8.14 -5.29
N SER A 78 -15.31 7.84 -4.34
CA SER A 78 -16.62 7.28 -4.66
C SER A 78 -17.46 8.30 -5.43
N GLN A 79 -18.37 7.84 -6.29
CA GLN A 79 -19.27 8.70 -7.09
C GLN A 79 -20.19 9.63 -6.26
N THR A 80 -20.29 9.40 -4.95
CA THR A 80 -21.07 10.21 -4.02
C THR A 80 -20.32 11.43 -3.50
N VAL A 81 -19.01 11.56 -3.77
CA VAL A 81 -18.22 12.74 -3.44
C VAL A 81 -18.51 13.82 -4.49
N PRO A 82 -18.90 15.05 -4.11
CA PRO A 82 -19.07 16.14 -5.07
C PRO A 82 -17.74 16.55 -5.71
N GLU A 83 -17.73 16.86 -7.00
CA GLU A 83 -16.53 17.24 -7.76
C GLU A 83 -15.72 18.39 -7.12
N ALA A 84 -16.40 19.43 -6.62
CA ALA A 84 -15.75 20.54 -5.93
C ALA A 84 -15.00 20.11 -4.65
N MET A 85 -15.46 19.04 -4.01
CA MET A 85 -14.81 18.45 -2.83
C MET A 85 -13.65 17.54 -3.27
N GLU A 86 -13.78 16.82 -4.39
CA GLU A 86 -12.68 16.02 -4.96
C GLU A 86 -11.46 16.89 -5.26
N GLU A 87 -11.64 18.07 -5.85
CA GLU A 87 -10.56 19.02 -6.14
C GLU A 87 -9.83 19.45 -4.86
N GLU A 88 -10.57 19.86 -3.82
CA GLU A 88 -9.98 20.30 -2.56
C GLU A 88 -9.26 19.16 -1.82
N LEU A 89 -9.85 17.96 -1.78
CA LEU A 89 -9.24 16.79 -1.15
C LEU A 89 -7.99 16.32 -1.91
N THR A 90 -7.99 16.43 -3.23
CA THR A 90 -6.83 16.16 -4.08
C THR A 90 -5.69 17.13 -3.77
N ASP A 91 -5.99 18.43 -3.70
CA ASP A 91 -5.00 19.46 -3.34
C ASP A 91 -4.39 19.22 -1.95
N ILE A 92 -5.20 18.79 -0.98
CA ILE A 92 -4.73 18.42 0.37
C ILE A 92 -3.80 17.20 0.27
N PHE A 93 -4.23 16.14 -0.41
CA PHE A 93 -3.48 14.88 -0.51
C PHE A 93 -2.11 15.04 -1.19
N TYR A 94 -2.04 15.84 -2.26
CA TYR A 94 -0.79 16.15 -2.95
C TYR A 94 0.03 17.25 -2.26
N GLY A 95 -0.48 17.90 -1.21
CA GLY A 95 0.22 18.95 -0.48
C GLY A 95 0.32 20.28 -1.25
N ILE A 96 -0.62 20.52 -2.18
CA ILE A 96 -0.71 21.73 -3.00
C ILE A 96 -1.58 22.78 -2.31
N SER A 97 -2.50 22.35 -1.45
CA SER A 97 -3.43 23.23 -0.76
C SER A 97 -2.71 24.35 0.00
N ARG A 98 -3.18 25.57 -0.17
CA ARG A 98 -2.69 26.75 0.58
C ARG A 98 -3.48 26.99 1.87
N LYS A 99 -4.63 26.33 2.03
CA LYS A 99 -5.54 26.52 3.16
C LYS A 99 -5.16 25.64 4.35
N PHE A 100 -4.68 24.44 4.06
CA PHE A 100 -4.36 23.41 5.05
C PHE A 100 -2.87 23.13 5.06
N SER A 101 -2.34 22.70 6.20
CA SER A 101 -0.95 22.31 6.38
C SER A 101 -0.85 21.08 7.26
N GLY A 102 0.22 20.31 7.09
CA GLY A 102 0.45 19.05 7.81
C GLY A 102 0.16 17.80 6.98
N PRO A 103 0.23 16.61 7.60
CA PRO A 103 -0.13 15.35 6.96
C PRO A 103 -1.58 15.37 6.50
N TYR A 104 -1.86 14.84 5.30
CA TYR A 104 -3.22 14.83 4.76
C TYR A 104 -4.19 14.04 5.65
N GLN A 105 -3.70 13.03 6.37
CA GLN A 105 -4.52 12.24 7.30
C GLN A 105 -5.11 13.09 8.40
N ASP A 106 -4.32 14.00 8.97
CA ASP A 106 -4.77 14.90 10.05
C ASP A 106 -5.80 15.88 9.51
N VAL A 107 -5.51 16.49 8.34
CA VAL A 107 -6.44 17.42 7.67
C VAL A 107 -7.76 16.73 7.31
N PHE A 108 -7.71 15.51 6.79
CA PHE A 108 -8.92 14.74 6.48
C PHE A 108 -9.75 14.49 7.75
N GLN A 109 -9.13 14.12 8.86
CA GLN A 109 -9.83 13.95 10.13
C GLN A 109 -10.47 15.25 10.64
N ASP A 110 -9.78 16.39 10.52
CA ASP A 110 -10.33 17.70 10.86
C ASP A 110 -11.54 18.08 9.98
N LEU A 111 -11.59 17.57 8.74
CA LEU A 111 -12.71 17.67 7.81
C LEU A 111 -13.76 16.54 7.99
N GLU A 112 -13.76 15.89 9.15
CA GLU A 112 -14.69 14.82 9.56
C GLU A 112 -14.58 13.52 8.73
N TRP A 113 -13.51 13.33 7.96
CA TRP A 113 -13.21 12.08 7.27
C TRP A 113 -12.51 11.10 8.19
N LYS A 114 -13.15 9.96 8.44
CA LYS A 114 -12.62 8.95 9.35
C LYS A 114 -11.80 7.92 8.59
N LEU A 115 -10.56 7.71 9.02
CA LEU A 115 -9.76 6.59 8.55
C LEU A 115 -10.43 5.29 9.02
N VAL A 116 -10.89 4.46 8.09
CA VAL A 116 -11.56 3.19 8.39
C VAL A 116 -10.68 1.98 8.12
N ARG A 117 -9.71 2.10 7.19
CA ARG A 117 -8.75 1.04 6.87
C ARG A 117 -7.42 1.65 6.44
N SER A 118 -6.32 0.99 6.81
CA SER A 118 -4.97 1.24 6.33
C SER A 118 -4.33 -0.13 6.16
N GLU A 119 -4.02 -0.50 4.91
CA GLU A 119 -3.61 -1.86 4.54
C GLU A 119 -2.58 -1.77 3.41
N SER A 120 -1.58 -2.65 3.44
CA SER A 120 -0.60 -2.76 2.35
C SER A 120 -0.83 -4.04 1.55
N PHE A 121 -0.75 -3.95 0.23
CA PHE A 121 -0.97 -5.06 -0.69
C PHE A 121 0.24 -5.30 -1.57
N ILE A 122 0.43 -6.55 -1.95
CA ILE A 122 1.27 -6.94 -3.08
C ILE A 122 0.41 -7.71 -4.09
N PHE A 123 0.47 -7.34 -5.35
CA PHE A 123 -0.25 -7.97 -6.45
C PHE A 123 0.68 -8.24 -7.65
N GLY A 124 0.13 -8.75 -8.74
CA GLY A 124 0.90 -9.07 -9.93
C GLY A 124 1.65 -10.40 -9.85
N HIS A 125 2.41 -10.77 -10.87
CA HIS A 125 3.20 -12.00 -10.84
C HIS A 125 4.35 -11.88 -9.84
N LEU A 126 4.53 -12.90 -8.99
CA LEU A 126 5.51 -12.88 -7.91
C LEU A 126 6.61 -13.91 -8.12
N GLU A 127 7.85 -13.51 -7.90
CA GLU A 127 9.01 -14.39 -7.74
C GLU A 127 9.35 -14.51 -6.24
N VAL A 128 9.66 -15.72 -5.77
CA VAL A 128 10.12 -15.93 -4.38
C VAL A 128 11.54 -16.48 -4.37
N LYS A 129 12.42 -15.76 -3.68
CA LYS A 129 13.82 -16.12 -3.48
C LYS A 129 14.07 -16.56 -2.05
N GLU A 130 14.74 -17.69 -1.90
CA GLU A 130 15.27 -18.14 -0.61
C GLU A 130 16.59 -17.42 -0.34
N ILE A 131 16.61 -16.59 0.70
CA ILE A 131 17.83 -15.93 1.16
C ILE A 131 18.50 -16.85 2.18
N LYS A 132 19.59 -17.46 1.73
CA LYS A 132 20.52 -18.17 2.61
C LYS A 132 21.40 -17.13 3.29
N ASP A 133 21.36 -17.10 4.60
CA ASP A 133 22.24 -16.26 5.40
C ASP A 133 23.71 -16.68 5.11
N PRO A 134 24.55 -15.80 4.53
CA PRO A 134 25.95 -16.14 4.26
C PRO A 134 26.76 -16.41 5.53
N TYR A 135 26.28 -16.00 6.72
CA TYR A 135 26.97 -16.21 8.00
C TYR A 135 26.75 -17.60 8.61
N LEU A 136 25.83 -18.42 8.08
CA LEU A 136 25.65 -19.81 8.52
C LEU A 136 26.64 -20.79 7.86
N SER A 137 27.42 -20.35 6.88
CA SER A 137 28.40 -21.20 6.16
C SER A 137 29.80 -21.20 6.80
N TYR A 138 30.00 -20.41 7.85
CA TYR A 138 31.25 -20.35 8.64
C TYR A 138 31.01 -20.85 10.07
N LYS A 139 30.65 -22.13 10.21
CA LYS A 139 30.78 -22.88 11.47
C LYS A 139 31.25 -24.29 11.19
#